data_AF-A0A7C3C6P4-F1
#
_entry.id   AF-A0A7C3C6P4-F1
#
_cell.length_a   1.000
_cell.length_b   1.000
_cell.length_c   1.000
_cell.angle_alpha   90.00
_cell.angle_beta   90.00
_cell.angle_gamma   90.00
#
_symmetry.space_group_name_H-M   'P 1'
#
loop_
_entity.id
_entity.type
_entity.pdbx_description
1 polymer ?
#
loop_
_entity_poly.entity_id
_entity_poly.type
_entity_poly.pdbx_seq_one_letter_code
_entity_poly.pdbx_strand_id
1 'polypeptide(L)'
;MTKQKNIYIKDLHFEHERWLREIDFWKDELKIFADRLGEIVSRWTDHSVLAKAEHFQNQFIRHNEVVDKLKHDIKAKENTLVDYAIAHPVAINHVHFSDHVSLRDRMETQEKIYNDLKGEFFRYMTEVM
;
A
#
# COMPACT_ATOMS: atom_id res chain seq x y z
N MET A 1 19.80 -9.91 -25.64
CA MET A 1 18.54 -9.46 -26.27
C MET A 1 17.42 -9.68 -25.26
N THR A 2 17.07 -8.67 -24.48
CA THR A 2 15.97 -8.74 -23.51
C THR A 2 14.67 -8.81 -24.30
N LYS A 3 13.99 -9.95 -24.28
CA LYS A 3 12.65 -10.09 -24.90
C LYS A 3 11.75 -9.05 -24.26
N GLN A 4 11.34 -8.05 -25.02
CA GLN A 4 10.39 -7.04 -24.58
C GLN A 4 9.07 -7.78 -24.27
N LYS A 5 8.70 -7.84 -22.99
CA LYS A 5 7.50 -8.55 -22.55
C LYS A 5 6.31 -7.66 -22.89
N ASN A 6 5.49 -8.10 -23.82
CA ASN A 6 4.24 -7.42 -24.17
C ASN A 6 3.33 -7.48 -22.95
N ILE A 7 2.92 -6.34 -22.43
CA ILE A 7 1.96 -6.26 -21.33
C ILE A 7 0.61 -5.92 -21.96
N TYR A 8 -0.41 -6.70 -21.65
CA TYR A 8 -1.77 -6.49 -22.15
C TYR A 8 -2.48 -5.47 -21.24
N ILE A 9 -3.32 -4.61 -21.81
CA ILE A 9 -4.10 -3.63 -21.03
C ILE A 9 -4.93 -4.33 -19.94
N LYS A 10 -5.48 -5.50 -20.26
CA LYS A 10 -6.22 -6.33 -19.32
C LYS A 10 -5.39 -6.76 -18.11
N ASP A 11 -4.11 -7.08 -18.32
CA ASP A 11 -3.20 -7.46 -17.22
C ASP A 11 -2.92 -6.27 -16.30
N LEU A 12 -2.69 -5.09 -16.89
CA LEU A 12 -2.48 -3.84 -16.15
C LEU A 12 -3.71 -3.49 -15.29
N HIS A 13 -4.90 -3.58 -15.88
CA HIS A 13 -6.16 -3.35 -15.17
C HIS A 13 -6.32 -4.28 -13.95
N PHE A 14 -6.15 -5.59 -14.14
CA PHE A 14 -6.25 -6.54 -13.04
C PHE A 14 -5.22 -6.29 -11.94
N GLU A 15 -4.02 -5.88 -12.32
CA GLU A 15 -2.96 -5.58 -11.36
C GLU A 15 -3.25 -4.29 -10.58
N HIS A 16 -3.74 -3.24 -11.23
CA HIS A 16 -4.21 -2.04 -10.53
C HIS A 16 -5.34 -2.37 -9.56
N GLU A 17 -6.34 -3.16 -9.97
CA GLU A 17 -7.40 -3.60 -9.06
C GLU A 17 -6.85 -4.40 -7.86
N ARG A 18 -5.87 -5.26 -8.10
CA ARG A 18 -5.21 -6.02 -7.03
C ARG A 18 -4.53 -5.08 -6.04
N TRP A 19 -3.73 -4.12 -6.52
CA TRP A 19 -3.06 -3.15 -5.67
C TRP A 19 -4.04 -2.28 -4.88
N LEU A 20 -5.17 -1.90 -5.48
CA LEU A 20 -6.22 -1.16 -4.76
C LEU A 20 -6.79 -1.98 -3.60
N ARG A 21 -7.05 -3.28 -3.80
CA ARG A 21 -7.51 -4.19 -2.74
C ARG A 21 -6.45 -4.38 -1.65
N GLU A 22 -5.18 -4.51 -2.02
CA GLU A 22 -4.06 -4.61 -1.07
C GLU A 22 -3.92 -3.35 -0.22
N ILE A 23 -4.02 -2.16 -0.82
CA ILE A 23 -4.03 -0.89 -0.09
C ILE A 23 -5.20 -0.82 0.88
N ASP A 24 -6.41 -1.17 0.43
CA ASP A 24 -7.59 -1.14 1.30
C ASP A 24 -7.44 -2.10 2.49
N PHE A 25 -6.88 -3.29 2.26
CA PHE A 25 -6.54 -4.23 3.32
C PHE A 25 -5.54 -3.65 4.33
N TRP A 26 -4.45 -3.02 3.87
CA TRP A 26 -3.48 -2.39 4.77
C TRP A 26 -4.12 -1.27 5.61
N LYS A 27 -5.01 -0.46 5.02
CA LYS A 27 -5.71 0.60 5.75
C LYS A 27 -6.62 0.04 6.84
N ASP A 28 -7.35 -1.03 6.54
CA ASP A 28 -8.21 -1.69 7.52
C ASP A 28 -7.40 -2.31 8.66
N GLU A 29 -6.27 -2.96 8.36
CA GLU A 29 -5.37 -3.49 9.38
C GLU A 29 -4.74 -2.38 10.25
N LEU A 30 -4.29 -1.27 9.66
CA LEU A 30 -3.76 -0.13 10.40
C LEU A 30 -4.78 0.47 11.36
N LYS A 31 -6.07 0.47 10.98
CA LYS A 31 -7.15 0.90 11.87
C LYS A 31 -7.26 -0.01 13.10
N ILE A 32 -7.23 -1.33 12.88
CA ILE A 32 -7.24 -2.32 13.97
C ILE A 32 -6.02 -2.12 14.89
N PHE A 33 -4.84 -1.88 14.33
CA PHE A 33 -3.63 -1.63 15.12
C PHE A 33 -3.73 -0.35 15.94
N ALA A 34 -4.27 0.72 15.35
CA ALA A 34 -4.49 1.98 16.06
C ALA A 34 -5.49 1.82 17.22
N ASP A 35 -6.60 1.11 17.00
CA ASP A 35 -7.59 0.82 18.05
C ASP A 35 -6.95 0.03 19.20
N ARG A 36 -6.17 -1.02 18.87
CA ARG A 36 -5.48 -1.84 19.87
C ARG A 36 -4.41 -1.06 20.64
N LEU A 37 -3.70 -0.15 19.96
CA LEU A 37 -2.72 0.73 20.58
C LEU A 37 -3.41 1.70 21.58
N GLY A 38 -4.60 2.21 21.24
CA GLY A 38 -5.40 3.03 22.14
C GLY A 38 -5.83 2.31 23.42
N GLU A 39 -6.14 1.02 23.34
CA GLU A 39 -6.43 0.20 24.52
C GLU A 39 -5.22 0.07 25.47
N ILE A 40 -4.00 0.01 24.93
CA ILE A 40 -2.77 -0.03 25.73
C ILE A 40 -2.51 1.31 26.39
N VAL A 41 -2.51 2.39 25.60
CA VAL A 41 -2.21 3.74 26.10
C VAL A 41 -3.18 4.16 27.22
N SER A 42 -4.43 3.70 27.19
CA SER A 42 -5.40 3.99 28.25
C SER A 42 -5.17 3.21 29.56
N ARG A 43 -4.40 2.11 29.54
CA ARG A 43 -4.15 1.23 30.71
C ARG A 43 -2.79 1.45 31.37
N TRP A 44 -1.81 1.98 30.64
CA TRP A 44 -0.42 2.07 31.08
C TRP A 44 0.01 3.51 31.37
N THR A 45 0.72 3.70 32.49
CA THR A 45 1.31 4.99 32.90
C THR A 45 2.82 5.04 32.72
N ASP A 46 3.44 3.94 32.28
CA ASP A 46 4.88 3.88 32.04
C ASP A 46 5.27 4.74 30.84
N HIS A 47 6.17 5.70 31.07
CA HIS A 47 6.58 6.66 30.05
C HIS A 47 7.28 6.00 28.85
N SER A 48 8.02 4.91 29.05
CA SER A 48 8.71 4.21 27.97
C SER A 48 7.75 3.47 27.04
N VAL A 49 6.68 2.89 27.61
CA VAL A 49 5.59 2.25 26.86
C VAL A 49 4.84 3.29 26.05
N LEU A 50 4.50 4.43 26.67
CA LEU A 50 3.80 5.52 26.00
C LEU A 50 4.62 6.14 24.85
N ALA A 51 5.93 6.33 25.03
CA ALA A 51 6.81 6.85 23.98
C ALA A 51 6.90 5.89 22.79
N LYS A 52 7.01 4.57 23.03
CA LYS A 52 6.97 3.56 21.96
C LYS A 52 5.61 3.56 21.26
N ALA A 53 4.51 3.70 21.99
CA ALA A 53 3.18 3.80 21.41
C ALA A 53 3.05 5.02 20.47
N GLU A 54 3.49 6.19 20.89
CA GLU A 54 3.50 7.40 20.05
C GLU A 54 4.31 7.19 18.76
N HIS A 55 5.45 6.49 18.84
CA HIS A 55 6.23 6.15 17.66
C HIS A 55 5.43 5.31 16.65
N PHE A 56 4.73 4.27 17.10
CA PHE A 56 3.86 3.46 16.24
C PHE A 56 2.70 4.27 15.65
N GLN A 57 2.06 5.12 16.45
CA GLN A 57 1.00 6.00 15.95
C GLN A 57 1.50 6.89 14.80
N ASN A 58 2.68 7.50 14.95
CA ASN A 58 3.30 8.32 13.91
C ASN A 58 3.65 7.49 12.66
N GLN A 59 4.11 6.25 12.83
CA GLN A 59 4.35 5.34 11.70
C GLN A 59 3.05 4.97 10.97
N PHE A 60 1.96 4.71 11.69
CA PHE A 60 0.65 4.40 11.09
C PHE A 60 0.11 5.57 10.27
N ILE A 61 0.24 6.80 10.77
CA ILE A 61 -0.16 8.02 10.05
C ILE A 61 0.65 8.15 8.75
N ARG A 62 1.99 8.06 8.85
CA ARG A 62 2.86 8.14 7.67
C ARG A 62 2.57 7.05 6.65
N HIS A 63 2.30 5.83 7.11
CA HIS A 63 1.94 4.73 6.22
C HIS A 63 0.63 5.01 5.48
N ASN A 64 -0.40 5.48 6.20
CA ASN A 64 -1.68 5.88 5.61
C ASN A 64 -1.51 6.97 4.53
N GLU A 65 -0.71 8.00 4.79
CA GLU A 65 -0.45 9.05 3.81
C GLU A 65 0.21 8.52 2.52
N VAL A 66 1.15 7.59 2.66
CA VAL A 66 1.84 7.00 1.50
C VAL A 66 0.91 6.09 0.70
N VAL A 67 0.14 5.22 1.36
CA VAL A 67 -0.81 4.35 0.65
C VAL A 67 -1.95 5.12 0.02
N ASP A 68 -2.37 6.26 0.59
CA ASP A 68 -3.37 7.13 -0.04
C ASP A 68 -2.84 7.81 -1.31
N LYS A 69 -1.57 8.25 -1.30
CA LYS A 69 -0.90 8.75 -2.51
C LYS A 69 -0.79 7.65 -3.57
N LEU A 70 -0.39 6.43 -3.18
CA LEU A 70 -0.33 5.29 -4.10
C LEU A 70 -1.70 4.97 -4.70
N LYS A 71 -2.75 4.95 -3.86
CA LYS A 71 -4.13 4.71 -4.30
C LYS A 71 -4.57 5.76 -5.33
N HIS A 72 -4.25 7.03 -5.08
CA HIS A 72 -4.54 8.12 -6.01
C HIS A 72 -3.82 7.93 -7.35
N ASP A 73 -2.52 7.65 -7.31
CA ASP A 73 -1.71 7.47 -8.52
C ASP A 73 -2.17 6.27 -9.36
N ILE A 74 -2.52 5.15 -8.70
CA ILE A 74 -3.06 3.96 -9.36
C ILE A 74 -4.39 4.29 -10.05
N LYS A 75 -5.31 4.98 -9.36
CA LYS A 75 -6.59 5.39 -9.95
C LYS A 75 -6.41 6.36 -11.11
N ALA A 76 -5.47 7.31 -11.02
CA ALA A 76 -5.20 8.24 -12.10
C ALA A 76 -4.69 7.50 -13.36
N LYS A 77 -3.79 6.52 -13.17
CA LYS A 77 -3.29 5.69 -14.28
C LYS A 77 -4.35 4.75 -14.83
N GLU A 78 -5.21 4.20 -13.98
CA GLU A 78 -6.34 3.39 -14.41
C GLU A 78 -7.30 4.18 -15.31
N ASN A 79 -7.65 5.42 -14.93
CA ASN A 79 -8.48 6.27 -15.79
C ASN A 79 -7.81 6.53 -17.15
N THR A 80 -6.50 6.82 -17.15
CA THR A 80 -5.75 7.00 -18.41
C THR A 80 -5.72 5.73 -19.26
N LEU A 81 -5.63 4.56 -18.62
CA LEU A 81 -5.66 3.25 -19.28
C LEU A 81 -7.02 3.00 -19.95
N VAL A 82 -8.12 3.32 -19.25
CA VAL A 82 -9.48 3.20 -19.78
C VAL A 82 -9.69 4.14 -20.98
N ASP A 83 -9.29 5.41 -20.87
CA ASP A 83 -9.40 6.37 -21.97
C ASP A 83 -8.62 5.90 -23.21
N TYR A 84 -7.41 5.37 -23.00
CA TYR A 84 -6.59 4.81 -24.08
C TYR A 84 -7.24 3.57 -24.72
N ALA A 85 -7.82 2.67 -23.92
CA ALA A 85 -8.50 1.47 -24.41
C ALA A 85 -9.73 1.81 -25.26
N ILE A 86 -10.46 2.87 -24.91
CA ILE A 86 -11.59 3.39 -25.70
C ILE A 86 -11.10 3.99 -27.02
N ALA A 87 -10.03 4.80 -26.99
CA ALA A 87 -9.49 5.46 -28.17
C ALA A 87 -8.81 4.50 -29.16
N HIS A 88 -8.21 3.41 -28.67
CA HIS A 88 -7.45 2.46 -29.49
C HIS A 88 -7.88 1.00 -29.28
N PRO A 89 -9.06 0.59 -29.77
CA PRO A 89 -9.59 -0.77 -29.58
C PRO A 89 -8.69 -1.88 -30.13
N VAL A 90 -7.91 -1.59 -31.18
CA VAL A 90 -7.00 -2.55 -31.83
C VAL A 90 -5.67 -2.67 -31.07
N ALA A 91 -5.25 -1.61 -30.36
CA ALA A 91 -3.99 -1.59 -29.60
C ALA A 91 -4.11 -2.20 -28.19
N ILE A 92 -5.31 -2.65 -27.80
CA ILE A 92 -5.57 -3.26 -26.48
C ILE A 92 -4.61 -4.41 -26.16
N ASN A 93 -4.15 -5.12 -27.19
CA ASN A 93 -3.35 -6.32 -27.06
C ASN A 93 -1.84 -6.08 -26.91
N HIS A 94 -1.35 -4.83 -27.01
CA HIS A 94 0.08 -4.57 -26.93
C HIS A 94 0.38 -3.11 -26.60
N VAL A 95 0.66 -2.81 -25.33
CA VAL A 95 1.13 -1.48 -24.90
C VAL A 95 2.36 -1.61 -24.00
N HIS A 96 3.30 -0.68 -24.16
CA HIS A 96 4.46 -0.55 -23.28
C HIS A 96 4.29 0.69 -22.38
N PHE A 97 4.06 0.48 -21.08
CA PHE A 97 4.00 1.55 -20.08
C PHE A 97 5.22 1.47 -19.15
N SER A 98 6.19 2.36 -19.35
CA SER A 98 7.35 2.52 -18.44
C SER A 98 6.93 2.92 -17.03
N ASP A 99 5.91 3.77 -16.91
CA ASP A 99 5.41 4.29 -15.63
C ASP A 99 4.85 3.18 -14.71
N HIS A 100 4.33 2.11 -15.31
CA HIS A 100 3.77 0.99 -14.56
C HIS A 100 4.86 0.23 -13.77
N VAL A 101 6.09 0.17 -14.30
CA VAL A 101 7.24 -0.39 -13.56
C VAL A 101 7.50 0.42 -12.30
N SER A 102 7.46 1.76 -12.40
CA SER A 102 7.67 2.63 -11.24
C SER A 102 6.58 2.46 -10.18
N LEU A 103 5.30 2.30 -10.57
CA LEU A 103 4.22 2.02 -9.62
C LEU A 103 4.38 0.67 -8.93
N ARG A 104 4.78 -0.37 -9.68
CA ARG A 104 5.07 -1.69 -9.13
C ARG A 104 6.18 -1.63 -8.08
N ASP A 105 7.30 -0.99 -8.40
CA ASP A 105 8.43 -0.85 -7.48
C ASP A 105 8.03 -0.12 -6.18
N ARG A 106 7.18 0.91 -6.30
CA ARG A 106 6.65 1.63 -5.14
C ARG A 106 5.70 0.77 -4.30
N MET A 107 4.83 -0.03 -4.93
CA MET A 107 3.96 -0.98 -4.22
C MET A 107 4.77 -2.05 -3.48
N GLU A 108 5.77 -2.65 -4.13
CA GLU A 108 6.63 -3.66 -3.52
C GLU A 108 7.47 -3.09 -2.36
N THR A 109 7.93 -1.84 -2.49
CA THR A 109 8.63 -1.15 -1.42
C THR A 109 7.71 -0.90 -0.23
N GLN A 110 6.48 -0.44 -0.50
CA GLN A 110 5.50 -0.17 0.54
C GLN A 110 5.07 -1.44 1.28
N GLU A 111 4.90 -2.55 0.55
CA GLU A 111 4.59 -3.87 1.13
C GLU A 111 5.66 -4.31 2.12
N LYS A 112 6.94 -4.14 1.79
CA LYS A 112 8.05 -4.47 2.71
C LYS A 112 7.99 -3.61 3.98
N ILE A 113 7.86 -2.29 3.81
CA ILE A 113 7.75 -1.35 4.94
C ILE A 113 6.55 -1.71 5.82
N TYR A 114 5.42 -2.08 5.21
CA TYR A 114 4.22 -2.50 5.92
C TYR A 114 4.46 -3.76 6.76
N ASN A 115 5.04 -4.80 6.15
CA ASN A 115 5.30 -6.07 6.81
C ASN A 115 6.29 -5.93 7.97
N ASP A 116 7.33 -5.10 7.81
CA ASP A 116 8.29 -4.80 8.87
C ASP A 116 7.60 -4.09 10.04
N LEU A 117 6.82 -3.05 9.76
CA LEU A 117 6.01 -2.32 10.75
C LEU A 117 5.06 -3.23 11.50
N LYS A 118 4.34 -4.10 10.78
CA LYS A 118 3.42 -5.10 11.36
C LYS A 118 4.16 -6.06 12.29
N GLY A 119 5.33 -6.55 11.88
CA GLY A 119 6.17 -7.41 12.70
C GLY A 119 6.68 -6.73 13.97
N GLU A 120 7.12 -5.48 13.87
CA GLU A 120 7.54 -4.66 15.02
C GLU A 120 6.38 -4.40 15.98
N PHE A 121 5.21 -4.05 15.46
CA PHE A 121 4.02 -3.81 16.26
C PHE A 121 3.59 -5.05 17.03
N PHE A 122 3.56 -6.23 16.41
CA PHE A 122 3.20 -7.46 17.12
C PHE A 122 4.20 -7.82 18.22
N ARG A 123 5.51 -7.62 18.00
CA ARG A 123 6.51 -7.83 19.07
C ARG A 123 6.26 -6.89 20.25
N TYR A 124 6.02 -5.62 19.97
CA TYR A 124 5.67 -4.64 21.00
C TYR A 124 4.39 -5.05 21.76
N MET A 125 3.36 -5.50 21.05
CA MET A 125 2.13 -6.01 21.65
C MET A 125 2.39 -7.19 22.60
N THR A 126 3.28 -8.11 22.26
CA THR A 126 3.64 -9.25 23.12
C THR A 126 4.50 -8.87 24.33
N GLU A 127 5.25 -7.77 24.26
CA GLU A 127 6.05 -7.28 25.39
C GLU A 127 5.20 -6.54 26.42
N VAL A 128 4.11 -5.91 25.97
CA VAL A 128 3.26 -5.02 26.79
C VAL A 128 1.98 -5.70 27.29
N MET A 129 1.49 -6.76 26.63
CA MET A 129 0.37 -7.58 27.12
C MET A 129 0.83 -8.69 28.06
#